data_AF-A0A8H7T500-F1
#
_entry.id   AF-A0A8H7T500-F1
#
_cell.length_a   1.000
_cell.length_b   1.000
_cell.length_c   1.000
_cell.angle_alpha   90.00
_cell.angle_beta   90.00
_cell.angle_gamma   90.00
#
_symmetry.space_group_name_H-M   'P 1'
#
loop_
_entity.id
_entity.type
_entity.pdbx_description
1 polymer ?
#
loop_
_entity_poly.entity_id
_entity_poly.type
_entity_poly.pdbx_seq_one_letter_code
_entity_poly.pdbx_strand_id
1 'polypeptide(L)'
;MENGSGGFLANLTFVSGNFGKAYFGNQQFTTNQLIFVQYATALQVHWDWAWTMQDFIIESCQRDLVVVGGAGGPLSTGQSVGSLILTDAIIANTPQGIVTSLYKENSTSLLIQNVGFFNVQDSIIDNVSNKVLLEGGASVLVDSWGFGLMSNAAGNATFVNGAPIPAMNRTAEFLSTTLAYVKPNLFTCRRPKYDNIGTAQIIDVKALGAKGDGATDDTSALNSILSAAANMSSIVFFPFGVYMVTDSVKIPVGSRIIGQAWSQIMGTGPKFQDANSPQPIVQMGSVGNVGILEVQDMLFTVSGPTAGAIVVEWNVQESSQGTAGIWGKSLFLFLRPLEPESSSEINLTP
;
A
#
# COMPACT_ATOMS: atom_id res chain seq x y z
N MET A 1 3.82 -12.30 13.31
CA MET A 1 2.42 -12.05 12.92
C MET A 1 1.80 -13.38 12.60
N GLU A 2 0.92 -13.85 13.48
CA GLU A 2 0.29 -15.17 13.44
C GLU A 2 -1.08 -15.13 12.76
N ASN A 3 -1.81 -14.02 12.88
CA ASN A 3 -3.05 -13.74 12.18
C ASN A 3 -3.28 -12.21 12.12
N GLY A 4 -4.39 -11.82 11.48
CA GLY A 4 -4.88 -10.45 11.48
C GLY A 4 -5.56 -10.10 10.15
N SER A 5 -5.95 -8.83 10.04
CA SER A 5 -6.46 -8.21 8.81
C SER A 5 -5.73 -6.88 8.63
N GLY A 6 -4.45 -6.95 8.28
CA GLY A 6 -3.63 -5.80 7.95
C GLY A 6 -3.89 -5.32 6.51
N GLY A 7 -3.07 -4.43 5.94
CA GLY A 7 -2.09 -3.56 6.56
C GLY A 7 -0.98 -3.17 5.58
N PHE A 8 -0.28 -2.06 5.84
CA PHE A 8 0.91 -1.65 5.09
C PHE A 8 2.10 -1.60 6.04
N LEU A 9 3.25 -2.13 5.64
CA LEU A 9 4.51 -1.97 6.35
C LEU A 9 5.62 -1.69 5.35
N ALA A 10 6.53 -0.78 5.71
CA ALA A 10 7.64 -0.46 4.83
C ALA A 10 8.93 -0.06 5.53
N ASN A 11 10.02 -0.10 4.77
CA ASN A 11 11.34 0.44 5.15
C ASN A 11 11.87 -0.17 6.46
N LEU A 12 11.98 -1.50 6.49
CA LEU A 12 12.58 -2.22 7.62
C LEU A 12 13.82 -2.98 7.15
N THR A 13 14.85 -2.97 7.99
CA THR A 13 16.07 -3.73 7.79
C THR A 13 16.24 -4.71 8.93
N PHE A 14 16.35 -5.98 8.58
CA PHE A 14 16.56 -7.09 9.50
C PHE A 14 17.99 -7.61 9.29
N VAL A 15 18.81 -7.57 10.34
CA VAL A 15 20.21 -8.03 10.30
C VAL A 15 20.44 -9.03 11.42
N SER A 16 20.95 -10.21 11.09
CA SER A 16 21.45 -11.26 12.01
C SER A 16 20.51 -11.67 13.16
N GLY A 17 20.13 -12.96 13.19
CA GLY A 17 19.39 -13.53 14.30
C GLY A 17 19.47 -15.04 14.36
N ASN A 18 19.92 -15.59 15.49
CA ASN A 18 19.96 -17.04 15.73
C ASN A 18 18.56 -17.67 15.89
N PHE A 19 17.51 -16.88 16.14
CA PHE A 19 16.17 -17.37 16.53
C PHE A 19 14.96 -16.64 15.93
N GLY A 20 15.13 -15.74 14.97
CA GLY A 20 14.01 -15.02 14.37
C GLY A 20 14.02 -15.18 12.87
N LYS A 21 12.95 -15.72 12.29
CA LYS A 21 12.57 -15.43 10.89
C LYS A 21 11.46 -14.38 10.95
N ALA A 22 11.35 -13.51 9.95
CA ALA A 22 10.08 -12.80 9.81
C ALA A 22 8.99 -13.85 9.58
N TYR A 23 7.97 -13.83 10.43
CA TYR A 23 6.87 -14.79 10.41
C TYR A 23 5.57 -14.05 10.14
N PHE A 24 5.01 -14.29 8.95
CA PHE A 24 3.87 -13.56 8.42
C PHE A 24 2.68 -14.50 8.23
N GLY A 25 1.55 -14.13 8.83
CA GLY A 25 0.27 -14.82 8.72
C GLY A 25 -0.85 -13.80 8.88
N ASN A 26 -1.62 -13.56 7.82
CA ASN A 26 -2.63 -12.49 7.79
C ASN A 26 -3.57 -12.68 6.60
N GLN A 27 -4.82 -12.21 6.68
CA GLN A 27 -5.75 -12.24 5.53
C GLN A 27 -5.15 -11.55 4.30
N GLN A 28 -4.67 -10.32 4.49
CA GLN A 28 -3.97 -9.59 3.43
C GLN A 28 -2.94 -8.61 3.99
N PHE A 29 -1.93 -8.30 3.17
CA PHE A 29 -0.96 -7.28 3.52
C PHE A 29 -0.20 -6.74 2.30
N THR A 30 0.27 -5.50 2.42
CA THR A 30 1.24 -4.91 1.49
C THR A 30 2.53 -4.60 2.23
N THR A 31 3.62 -5.21 1.80
CA THR A 31 4.97 -5.00 2.36
C THR A 31 5.85 -4.36 1.30
N ASN A 32 6.57 -3.30 1.67
CA ASN A 32 7.41 -2.54 0.76
C ASN A 32 8.81 -2.28 1.34
N GLN A 33 9.89 -2.29 0.56
CA GLN A 33 11.22 -1.87 1.04
C GLN A 33 11.71 -2.66 2.26
N LEU A 34 11.72 -3.98 2.16
CA LEU A 34 12.23 -4.85 3.21
C LEU A 34 13.60 -5.42 2.86
N ILE A 35 14.53 -5.29 3.79
CA ILE A 35 15.91 -5.76 3.65
C ILE A 35 16.19 -6.82 4.69
N PHE A 36 16.67 -7.99 4.27
CA PHE A 36 17.03 -9.11 5.14
C PHE A 36 18.47 -9.55 4.85
N VAL A 37 19.30 -9.56 5.88
CA VAL A 37 20.73 -9.87 5.76
C VAL A 37 21.17 -10.89 6.82
N GLN A 38 21.82 -11.96 6.39
CA GLN A 38 22.45 -12.98 7.26
C GLN A 38 21.47 -13.74 8.17
N TYR A 39 20.48 -14.42 7.58
CA TYR A 39 19.50 -15.28 8.29
C TYR A 39 19.55 -16.74 7.85
N ALA A 40 19.24 -17.67 8.76
CA ALA A 40 18.96 -19.06 8.37
C ALA A 40 17.64 -19.17 7.56
N THR A 41 16.65 -18.35 7.88
CA THR A 41 15.46 -18.16 7.05
C THR A 41 15.04 -16.70 7.18
N ALA A 42 15.10 -15.92 6.10
CA ALA A 42 14.80 -14.49 6.18
C ALA A 42 13.31 -14.25 6.45
N LEU A 43 12.45 -14.82 5.61
CA LEU A 43 11.02 -14.63 5.69
C LEU A 43 10.26 -15.94 5.45
N GLN A 44 9.24 -16.18 6.27
CA GLN A 44 8.24 -17.22 6.03
C GLN A 44 6.83 -16.62 6.02
N VAL A 45 6.09 -16.89 4.95
CA VAL A 45 4.64 -16.69 4.87
C VAL A 45 3.97 -18.00 5.24
N HIS A 46 3.25 -17.98 6.36
CA HIS A 46 2.59 -19.14 6.94
C HIS A 46 1.20 -19.38 6.37
N TRP A 47 0.39 -18.32 6.25
CA TRP A 47 -0.94 -18.36 5.66
C TRP A 47 -1.37 -16.95 5.23
N ASP A 48 -2.15 -16.87 4.17
CA ASP A 48 -2.81 -15.64 3.73
C ASP A 48 -4.01 -15.93 2.82
N TRP A 49 -4.74 -14.87 2.46
CA TRP A 49 -5.60 -14.89 1.27
C TRP A 49 -4.90 -14.17 0.11
N ALA A 50 -4.29 -13.01 0.38
CA ALA A 50 -3.53 -12.25 -0.63
C ALA A 50 -2.43 -11.37 -0.02
N TRP A 51 -1.20 -11.50 -0.52
CA TRP A 51 -0.08 -10.66 -0.07
C TRP A 51 0.71 -10.08 -1.24
N THR A 52 0.99 -8.77 -1.17
CA THR A 52 1.83 -8.08 -2.16
C THR A 52 3.14 -7.62 -1.53
N MET A 53 4.25 -8.09 -2.07
CA MET A 53 5.62 -7.78 -1.66
C MET A 53 6.30 -6.97 -2.78
N GLN A 54 6.80 -5.78 -2.44
CA GLN A 54 7.46 -4.89 -3.40
C GLN A 54 8.80 -4.40 -2.85
N ASP A 55 9.83 -4.29 -3.70
CA ASP A 55 11.12 -3.69 -3.34
C ASP A 55 11.83 -4.43 -2.21
N PHE A 56 12.05 -5.74 -2.40
CA PHE A 56 12.70 -6.60 -1.40
C PHE A 56 14.17 -6.82 -1.73
N ILE A 57 15.03 -6.79 -0.71
CA ILE A 57 16.44 -7.17 -0.83
C ILE A 57 16.71 -8.24 0.22
N ILE A 58 17.03 -9.45 -0.24
CA ILE A 58 17.41 -10.56 0.64
C ILE A 58 18.81 -11.02 0.25
N GLU A 59 19.71 -11.03 1.22
CA GLU A 59 21.12 -11.32 0.97
C GLU A 59 21.73 -12.24 2.03
N SER A 60 22.57 -13.18 1.58
CA SER A 60 23.41 -14.02 2.44
C SER A 60 22.59 -14.83 3.46
N CYS A 61 21.41 -15.30 3.05
CA CYS A 61 20.56 -16.14 3.87
C CYS A 61 20.69 -17.62 3.42
N GLN A 62 20.22 -18.58 4.24
CA GLN A 62 20.20 -20.00 3.84
C GLN A 62 18.93 -20.35 3.04
N ARG A 63 17.82 -19.72 3.41
CA ARG A 63 16.53 -19.73 2.71
C ARG A 63 15.96 -18.32 2.77
N ASP A 64 15.55 -17.77 1.63
CA ASP A 64 15.21 -16.35 1.59
C ASP A 64 13.72 -16.15 1.82
N LEU A 65 12.88 -16.70 0.95
CA LEU A 65 11.43 -16.65 1.08
C LEU A 65 10.84 -18.06 1.13
N VAL A 66 10.24 -18.41 2.26
CA VAL A 66 9.52 -19.67 2.44
C VAL A 66 8.03 -19.43 2.36
N VAL A 67 7.38 -20.05 1.39
CA VAL A 67 5.93 -19.97 1.15
C VAL A 67 5.30 -21.32 1.47
N VAL A 68 4.51 -21.37 2.55
CA VAL A 68 3.97 -22.63 3.06
C VAL A 68 2.55 -22.86 2.51
N GLY A 69 2.43 -23.79 1.58
CA GLY A 69 1.23 -24.62 1.41
C GLY A 69 1.04 -25.49 2.64
N GLY A 70 -0.18 -25.51 3.16
CA GLY A 70 -0.54 -25.93 4.51
C GLY A 70 0.36 -27.02 5.08
N ALA A 71 1.15 -26.69 6.10
CA ALA A 71 1.75 -27.68 6.98
C ALA A 71 0.61 -28.31 7.80
N GLY A 72 -0.05 -29.30 7.21
CA GLY A 72 -0.97 -30.21 7.88
C GLY A 72 -0.19 -31.15 8.81
N GLY A 73 0.41 -30.60 9.87
CA GLY A 73 0.85 -31.41 11.00
C GLY A 73 -0.37 -31.91 11.78
N PRO A 74 -0.28 -33.07 12.48
CA PRO A 74 -1.34 -33.49 13.39
C PRO A 74 -1.54 -32.38 14.44
N LEU A 75 -2.78 -31.88 14.57
CA LEU A 75 -3.23 -30.67 15.31
C LEU A 75 -3.34 -29.36 14.49
N SER A 76 -3.05 -29.35 13.18
CA SER A 76 -3.33 -28.20 12.30
C SER A 76 -4.81 -28.16 11.91
N THR A 77 -5.47 -27.04 12.18
CA THR A 77 -6.79 -26.68 11.64
C THR A 77 -6.68 -25.79 10.38
N GLY A 78 -5.47 -25.67 9.79
CA GLY A 78 -4.96 -24.41 9.24
C GLY A 78 -5.08 -24.16 7.73
N GLN A 79 -5.42 -22.91 7.39
CA GLN A 79 -5.43 -22.35 6.03
C GLN A 79 -3.99 -22.23 5.47
N SER A 80 -3.83 -22.43 4.17
CA SER A 80 -2.57 -22.25 3.44
C SER A 80 -2.37 -20.82 2.97
N VAL A 81 -1.22 -20.53 2.34
CA VAL A 81 -1.07 -19.33 1.50
C VAL A 81 -2.02 -19.42 0.30
N GLY A 82 -2.87 -18.41 0.13
CA GLY A 82 -3.86 -18.31 -0.93
C GLY A 82 -3.33 -17.62 -2.18
N SER A 83 -2.66 -16.48 -2.02
CA SER A 83 -1.98 -15.82 -3.14
C SER A 83 -0.85 -14.90 -2.70
N LEU A 84 0.28 -14.96 -3.41
CA LEU A 84 1.46 -14.15 -3.13
C LEU A 84 2.00 -13.51 -4.40
N ILE A 85 2.23 -12.20 -4.36
CA ILE A 85 2.89 -11.44 -5.42
C ILE A 85 4.21 -10.90 -4.89
N LEU A 86 5.31 -11.21 -5.55
CA LEU A 86 6.61 -10.61 -5.31
C LEU A 86 7.03 -9.82 -6.56
N THR A 87 7.13 -8.50 -6.43
CA THR A 87 7.56 -7.61 -7.50
C THR A 87 8.79 -6.81 -7.10
N ASP A 88 9.71 -6.58 -8.04
CA ASP A 88 10.88 -5.73 -7.85
C ASP A 88 11.75 -6.19 -6.67
N ALA A 89 12.43 -7.33 -6.80
CA ALA A 89 13.22 -7.88 -5.71
C ALA A 89 14.61 -8.35 -6.15
N ILE A 90 15.54 -8.35 -5.20
CA ILE A 90 16.86 -8.98 -5.31
C ILE A 90 16.98 -10.05 -4.24
N ILE A 91 17.39 -11.25 -4.68
CA ILE A 91 17.71 -12.39 -3.84
C ILE A 91 19.16 -12.78 -4.18
N ALA A 92 20.08 -12.70 -3.22
CA ALA A 92 21.50 -12.83 -3.49
C ALA A 92 22.27 -13.69 -2.48
N ASN A 93 23.28 -14.40 -2.98
CA ASN A 93 24.25 -15.16 -2.18
C ASN A 93 23.59 -16.18 -1.24
N THR A 94 22.59 -16.90 -1.72
CA THR A 94 21.80 -17.87 -0.94
C THR A 94 21.78 -19.24 -1.62
N PRO A 95 21.80 -20.37 -0.89
CA PRO A 95 21.53 -21.67 -1.49
C PRO A 95 20.14 -21.74 -2.12
N GLN A 96 19.11 -21.28 -1.40
CA GLN A 96 17.71 -21.40 -1.83
C GLN A 96 17.02 -20.03 -1.77
N GLY A 97 16.62 -19.52 -2.94
CA GLY A 97 15.88 -18.27 -3.04
C GLY A 97 14.45 -18.41 -2.51
N ILE A 98 13.56 -18.92 -3.35
CA ILE A 98 12.15 -19.12 -2.99
C ILE A 98 11.87 -20.61 -2.79
N VAL A 99 11.48 -20.96 -1.57
CA VAL A 99 11.08 -22.32 -1.21
C VAL A 99 9.56 -22.34 -1.10
N THR A 100 8.89 -23.11 -1.95
CA THR A 100 7.43 -23.26 -1.92
C THR A 100 7.03 -24.69 -1.58
N SER A 101 5.83 -24.87 -1.03
CA SER A 101 5.15 -26.16 -0.95
C SER A 101 3.81 -26.18 -1.71
N LEU A 102 3.59 -25.20 -2.60
CA LEU A 102 2.29 -24.95 -3.25
C LEU A 102 2.17 -25.53 -4.66
N TYR A 103 3.24 -26.08 -5.23
CA TYR A 103 3.33 -26.42 -6.66
C TYR A 103 2.23 -27.41 -7.15
N LYS A 104 1.70 -28.26 -6.26
CA LYS A 104 0.67 -29.26 -6.61
C LYS A 104 -0.76 -28.89 -6.20
N GLU A 105 -0.95 -27.74 -5.54
CA GLU A 105 -2.24 -27.42 -4.91
C GLU A 105 -3.33 -27.04 -5.94
N ASN A 106 -2.98 -26.69 -7.19
CA ASN A 106 -3.90 -26.24 -8.25
C ASN A 106 -4.87 -25.08 -7.88
N SER A 107 -4.81 -24.56 -6.65
CA SER A 107 -5.73 -23.56 -6.08
C SER A 107 -5.05 -22.30 -5.58
N THR A 108 -3.71 -22.26 -5.53
CA THR A 108 -2.93 -21.12 -5.02
C THR A 108 -2.20 -20.41 -6.16
N SER A 109 -2.06 -19.08 -6.02
CA SER A 109 -1.32 -18.25 -6.98
C SER A 109 0.01 -17.75 -6.39
N LEU A 110 1.11 -17.99 -7.08
CA LEU A 110 2.39 -17.33 -6.82
C LEU A 110 2.81 -16.60 -8.08
N LEU A 111 2.99 -15.28 -7.97
CA LEU A 111 3.45 -14.43 -9.06
C LEU A 111 4.75 -13.72 -8.66
N ILE A 112 5.76 -13.85 -9.50
CA ILE A 112 7.06 -13.20 -9.35
C ILE A 112 7.30 -12.32 -10.57
N GLN A 113 7.63 -11.05 -10.36
CA GLN A 113 7.84 -10.09 -11.44
C GLN A 113 9.06 -9.19 -11.17
N ASN A 114 9.88 -8.98 -12.20
CA ASN A 114 11.08 -8.14 -12.12
C ASN A 114 11.99 -8.51 -10.91
N VAL A 115 12.30 -9.81 -10.78
CA VAL A 115 13.13 -10.33 -9.67
C VAL A 115 14.47 -10.83 -10.20
N GLY A 116 15.55 -10.42 -9.55
CA GLY A 116 16.90 -10.87 -9.84
C GLY A 116 17.41 -11.84 -8.79
N PHE A 117 17.91 -13.00 -9.22
CA PHE A 117 18.60 -13.98 -8.38
C PHE A 117 20.10 -13.93 -8.72
N PHE A 118 20.96 -13.65 -7.75
CA PHE A 118 22.41 -13.52 -7.96
C PHE A 118 23.19 -14.47 -7.05
N ASN A 119 24.04 -15.32 -7.62
CA ASN A 119 24.76 -16.37 -6.88
C ASN A 119 23.81 -17.23 -6.03
N VAL A 120 22.72 -17.67 -6.64
CA VAL A 120 21.72 -18.54 -6.00
C VAL A 120 21.82 -19.94 -6.57
N GLN A 121 21.83 -20.99 -5.75
CA GLN A 121 21.93 -22.38 -6.26
C GLN A 121 20.60 -22.84 -6.87
N ASP A 122 19.52 -22.72 -6.11
CA ASP A 122 18.15 -22.99 -6.54
C ASP A 122 17.33 -21.70 -6.42
N SER A 123 16.97 -21.07 -7.55
CA SER A 123 16.18 -19.83 -7.53
C SER A 123 14.79 -20.08 -6.94
N ILE A 124 14.11 -21.13 -7.41
CA ILE A 124 12.79 -21.54 -6.92
C ILE A 124 12.74 -23.06 -6.82
N ILE A 125 12.38 -23.57 -5.64
CA ILE A 125 12.28 -25.01 -5.37
C ILE A 125 10.96 -25.33 -4.66
N ASP A 126 10.32 -26.43 -5.08
CA ASP A 126 9.23 -27.05 -4.33
C ASP A 126 9.79 -28.10 -3.35
N ASN A 127 9.67 -27.85 -2.05
CA ASN A 127 10.27 -28.72 -1.02
C ASN A 127 9.46 -29.99 -0.75
N VAL A 128 8.18 -30.06 -1.16
CA VAL A 128 7.33 -31.24 -0.98
C VAL A 128 7.67 -32.32 -2.00
N SER A 129 7.83 -31.92 -3.27
CA SER A 129 8.23 -32.82 -4.35
C SER A 129 9.74 -32.86 -4.59
N ASN A 130 10.51 -32.06 -3.84
CA ASN A 130 11.95 -31.88 -3.99
C ASN A 130 12.35 -31.60 -5.44
N LYS A 131 11.59 -30.71 -6.09
CA LYS A 131 11.72 -30.36 -7.50
C LYS A 131 12.16 -28.90 -7.64
N VAL A 132 13.27 -28.68 -8.32
CA VAL A 132 13.67 -27.34 -8.75
C VAL A 132 12.70 -26.86 -9.84
N LEU A 133 12.04 -25.74 -9.60
CA LEU A 133 11.07 -25.13 -10.52
C LEU A 133 11.72 -24.06 -11.39
N LEU A 134 12.73 -23.38 -10.84
CA LEU A 134 13.59 -22.44 -11.56
C LEU A 134 15.02 -22.64 -11.08
N GLU A 135 15.89 -23.04 -12.02
CA GLU A 135 17.32 -23.23 -11.78
C GLU A 135 17.96 -21.92 -11.29
N GLY A 136 18.96 -22.05 -10.43
CA GLY A 136 19.83 -20.93 -10.04
C GLY A 136 21.03 -20.76 -10.96
N GLY A 137 21.93 -19.88 -10.52
CA GLY A 137 23.16 -19.55 -11.21
C GLY A 137 23.82 -18.29 -10.65
N ALA A 138 24.87 -17.85 -11.33
CA ALA A 138 25.56 -16.60 -10.99
C ALA A 138 24.64 -15.37 -11.14
N SER A 139 23.76 -15.37 -12.15
CA SER A 139 22.77 -14.34 -12.39
C SER A 139 21.59 -14.92 -13.17
N VAL A 140 20.39 -14.88 -12.59
CA VAL A 140 19.13 -15.30 -13.20
C VAL A 140 18.12 -14.16 -13.03
N LEU A 141 17.69 -13.59 -14.14
CA LEU A 141 16.79 -12.45 -14.17
C LEU A 141 15.40 -12.90 -14.61
N VAL A 142 14.40 -12.65 -13.78
CA VAL A 142 13.02 -13.09 -14.00
C VAL A 142 12.11 -11.90 -14.26
N ASP A 143 11.63 -11.80 -15.49
CA ASP A 143 10.69 -10.76 -15.89
C ASP A 143 9.30 -10.99 -15.29
N SER A 144 8.75 -12.20 -15.48
CA SER A 144 7.45 -12.61 -14.96
C SER A 144 7.36 -14.14 -14.97
N TRP A 145 7.08 -14.74 -13.82
CA TRP A 145 7.02 -16.19 -13.64
C TRP A 145 6.02 -16.53 -12.54
N GLY A 146 5.35 -17.67 -12.63
CA GLY A 146 4.44 -18.09 -11.57
C GLY A 146 3.75 -19.42 -11.79
N PHE A 147 2.88 -19.74 -10.85
CA PHE A 147 1.84 -20.76 -11.01
C PHE A 147 0.51 -20.21 -10.50
N GLY A 148 -0.58 -20.63 -11.14
CA GLY A 148 -1.93 -20.14 -10.87
C GLY A 148 -2.81 -20.17 -12.13
N LEU A 149 -4.09 -19.91 -11.94
CA LEU A 149 -5.04 -19.81 -13.04
C LEU A 149 -4.88 -18.44 -13.75
N MET A 150 -4.53 -18.46 -15.03
CA MET A 150 -4.46 -17.26 -15.87
C MET A 150 -5.65 -17.23 -16.81
N SER A 151 -6.24 -16.05 -17.01
CA SER A 151 -7.26 -15.82 -18.05
C SER A 151 -6.72 -14.85 -19.09
N ASN A 152 -7.03 -15.10 -20.35
CA ASN A 152 -6.75 -14.15 -21.44
C ASN A 152 -7.91 -13.16 -21.64
N ALA A 153 -7.71 -12.18 -22.54
CA ALA A 153 -8.72 -11.17 -22.87
C ALA A 153 -10.02 -11.75 -23.49
N ALA A 154 -9.98 -12.99 -23.98
CA ALA A 154 -11.14 -13.71 -24.51
C ALA A 154 -11.90 -14.50 -23.41
N GLY A 155 -11.43 -14.47 -22.17
CA GLY A 155 -12.05 -15.20 -21.04
C GLY A 155 -11.65 -16.67 -20.93
N ASN A 156 -10.70 -17.15 -21.73
CA ASN A 156 -10.22 -18.53 -21.63
C ASN A 156 -9.22 -18.63 -20.48
N ALA A 157 -9.51 -19.52 -19.51
CA ALA A 157 -8.66 -19.78 -18.37
C ALA A 157 -7.76 -21.00 -18.58
N THR A 158 -6.47 -20.86 -18.28
CA THR A 158 -5.49 -21.94 -18.30
C THR A 158 -4.67 -21.92 -17.01
N PHE A 159 -4.46 -23.09 -16.42
CA PHE A 159 -3.60 -23.19 -15.25
C PHE A 159 -2.14 -23.24 -15.68
N VAL A 160 -1.34 -22.28 -15.19
CA VAL A 160 0.11 -22.28 -15.36
C VAL A 160 0.74 -22.95 -14.16
N ASN A 161 1.70 -23.84 -14.41
CA ASN A 161 2.34 -24.60 -13.35
C ASN A 161 3.87 -24.41 -13.32
N GLY A 162 4.30 -23.26 -12.81
CA GLY A 162 5.70 -22.93 -12.56
C GLY A 162 6.45 -22.63 -13.84
N ALA A 163 5.93 -21.67 -14.62
CA ALA A 163 6.49 -21.32 -15.91
C ALA A 163 6.55 -19.79 -16.10
N PRO A 164 7.37 -19.31 -17.05
CA PRO A 164 7.32 -17.92 -17.47
C PRO A 164 5.91 -17.56 -17.95
N ILE A 165 5.44 -16.37 -17.58
CA ILE A 165 4.14 -15.85 -18.01
C ILE A 165 4.34 -14.52 -18.73
N PRO A 166 3.39 -14.08 -19.57
CA PRO A 166 3.47 -12.77 -20.20
C PRO A 166 3.69 -11.66 -19.17
N ALA A 167 4.74 -10.87 -19.36
CA ALA A 167 5.04 -9.76 -18.46
C ALA A 167 4.06 -8.60 -18.69
N MET A 168 3.68 -7.94 -17.59
CA MET A 168 2.88 -6.71 -17.64
C MET A 168 3.66 -5.61 -18.36
N ASN A 169 2.98 -4.84 -19.22
CA ASN A 169 3.55 -3.61 -19.75
C ASN A 169 3.56 -2.55 -18.65
N ARG A 170 4.76 -2.08 -18.29
CA ARG A 170 4.95 -1.12 -17.20
C ARG A 170 5.09 0.29 -17.78
N THR A 171 4.08 1.12 -17.57
CA THR A 171 4.07 2.52 -18.02
C THR A 171 5.18 3.30 -17.33
N ALA A 172 5.96 4.08 -18.09
CA ALA A 172 7.18 4.72 -17.61
C ALA A 172 6.96 5.70 -16.45
N GLU A 173 5.80 6.36 -16.41
CA GLU A 173 5.40 7.32 -15.37
C GLU A 173 5.25 6.67 -13.99
N PHE A 174 5.01 5.35 -13.92
CA PHE A 174 4.93 4.60 -12.66
C PHE A 174 6.27 4.02 -12.20
N LEU A 175 7.33 4.21 -12.98
CA LEU A 175 8.63 3.61 -12.72
C LEU A 175 9.57 4.59 -12.03
N SER A 176 10.38 4.07 -11.11
CA SER A 176 11.47 4.80 -10.49
C SER A 176 12.56 5.09 -11.51
N THR A 177 13.06 6.31 -11.50
CA THR A 177 14.21 6.74 -12.31
C THR A 177 15.56 6.45 -11.65
N THR A 178 15.56 6.02 -10.39
CA THR A 178 16.77 5.89 -9.56
C THR A 178 17.05 4.47 -9.09
N LEU A 179 16.04 3.60 -9.09
CA LEU A 179 16.14 2.21 -8.61
C LEU A 179 15.72 1.24 -9.72
N ALA A 180 16.66 0.40 -10.12
CA ALA A 180 16.43 -0.69 -11.06
C ALA A 180 17.27 -1.89 -10.64
N TYR A 181 16.62 -3.03 -10.44
CA TYR A 181 17.31 -4.29 -10.15
C TYR A 181 17.55 -5.09 -11.44
N VAL A 182 16.47 -5.34 -12.18
CA VAL A 182 16.50 -5.98 -13.50
C VAL A 182 15.99 -4.98 -14.53
N LYS A 183 14.75 -4.52 -14.35
CA LYS A 183 14.13 -3.38 -15.02
C LYS A 183 13.84 -2.29 -13.99
N PRO A 184 13.49 -1.06 -14.42
CA PRO A 184 13.06 -0.02 -13.49
C PRO A 184 11.96 -0.52 -12.57
N ASN A 185 12.15 -0.31 -11.28
CA ASN A 185 11.21 -0.74 -10.26
C ASN A 185 9.98 0.17 -10.29
N LEU A 186 8.84 -0.32 -9.81
CA LEU A 186 7.70 0.54 -9.52
C LEU A 186 8.11 1.62 -8.50
N PHE A 187 7.65 2.85 -8.72
CA PHE A 187 8.01 3.97 -7.88
C PHE A 187 7.49 3.79 -6.45
N THR A 188 8.34 4.12 -5.48
CA THR A 188 8.00 4.10 -4.05
C THR A 188 8.47 5.40 -3.42
N CYS A 189 7.61 6.00 -2.60
CA CYS A 189 7.95 7.20 -1.84
C CYS A 189 7.68 6.95 -0.35
N ARG A 190 8.72 7.17 0.46
CA ARG A 190 8.62 7.06 1.91
C ARG A 190 7.89 8.26 2.48
N ARG A 191 7.20 8.04 3.60
CA ARG A 191 6.63 9.14 4.39
C ARG A 191 7.73 10.17 4.72
N PRO A 192 7.58 11.45 4.30
CA PRO A 192 8.55 12.49 4.62
C PRO A 192 8.70 12.68 6.12
N LYS A 193 9.94 12.66 6.66
CA LYS A 193 10.18 12.79 8.10
C LYS A 193 10.38 14.22 8.58
N TYR A 194 10.75 15.12 7.67
CA TYR A 194 11.09 16.52 7.97
C TYR A 194 12.20 16.71 9.01
N ASP A 195 13.15 15.77 9.09
CA ASP A 195 14.26 15.76 10.07
C ASP A 195 15.17 17.02 9.99
N ASN A 196 15.09 17.77 8.89
CA ASN A 196 15.89 18.96 8.60
C ASN A 196 15.12 20.29 8.77
N ILE A 197 13.90 20.26 9.30
CA ILE A 197 13.05 21.45 9.45
C ILE A 197 13.05 21.92 10.91
N GLY A 198 13.27 23.22 11.12
CA GLY A 198 13.25 23.83 12.45
C GLY A 198 11.82 24.03 12.98
N THR A 199 11.64 24.02 14.29
CA THR A 199 10.32 24.21 14.95
C THR A 199 9.63 25.52 14.56
N ALA A 200 10.39 26.57 14.25
CA ALA A 200 9.86 27.86 13.80
C ALA A 200 9.11 27.79 12.45
N GLN A 201 9.32 26.72 11.67
CA GLN A 201 8.64 26.48 10.40
C GLN A 201 7.41 25.59 10.55
N ILE A 202 7.01 25.28 11.79
CA ILE A 202 5.83 24.48 12.11
C ILE A 202 4.75 25.42 12.65
N ILE A 203 3.58 25.36 12.03
CA ILE A 203 2.41 26.17 12.38
C ILE A 203 1.37 25.25 13.00
N ASP A 204 1.10 25.45 14.29
CA ASP A 204 0.05 24.74 15.02
C ASP A 204 -1.31 25.39 14.77
N VAL A 205 -2.27 24.62 14.23
CA VAL A 205 -3.61 25.14 13.91
C VAL A 205 -4.38 25.62 15.15
N LYS A 206 -4.17 24.99 16.32
CA LYS A 206 -4.84 25.40 17.57
C LYS A 206 -4.25 26.68 18.14
N ALA A 207 -2.95 26.88 17.99
CA ALA A 207 -2.29 28.13 18.37
C ALA A 207 -2.82 29.32 17.54
N LEU A 208 -3.33 29.06 16.33
CA LEU A 208 -3.87 30.08 15.42
C LEU A 208 -5.41 30.13 15.39
N GLY A 209 -6.08 29.46 16.32
CA GLY A 209 -7.50 29.69 16.61
C GLY A 209 -8.45 28.55 16.21
N ALA A 210 -7.99 27.52 15.50
CA ALA A 210 -8.80 26.31 15.31
C ALA A 210 -9.04 25.61 16.65
N LYS A 211 -10.24 25.12 16.92
CA LYS A 211 -10.58 24.50 18.20
C LYS A 211 -10.29 23.01 18.20
N GLY A 212 -10.71 22.31 17.15
CA GLY A 212 -10.62 20.85 17.09
C GLY A 212 -11.41 20.16 18.22
N ASP A 213 -12.51 20.77 18.67
CA ASP A 213 -13.32 20.34 19.81
C ASP A 213 -14.53 19.47 19.42
N GLY A 214 -14.73 19.22 18.11
CA GLY A 214 -15.86 18.45 17.57
C GLY A 214 -17.19 19.20 17.52
N ALA A 215 -17.20 20.51 17.78
CA ALA A 215 -18.42 21.31 17.78
C ALA A 215 -18.26 22.67 17.06
N THR A 216 -17.15 23.36 17.30
CA THR A 216 -16.87 24.66 16.70
C THR A 216 -16.56 24.50 15.21
N ASP A 217 -17.15 25.37 14.39
CA ASP A 217 -16.83 25.45 12.97
C ASP A 217 -15.44 26.06 12.78
N ASP A 218 -14.49 25.22 12.37
CA ASP A 218 -13.10 25.58 12.14
C ASP A 218 -12.80 25.95 10.67
N THR A 219 -13.81 25.97 9.78
CA THR A 219 -13.58 26.12 8.33
C THR A 219 -12.81 27.39 7.98
N SER A 220 -13.20 28.53 8.55
CA SER A 220 -12.55 29.82 8.24
C SER A 220 -11.12 29.88 8.75
N ALA A 221 -10.90 29.46 10.00
CA ALA A 221 -9.57 29.41 10.61
C ALA A 221 -8.63 28.50 9.81
N LEU A 222 -9.07 27.28 9.47
CA LEU A 222 -8.25 26.33 8.71
C LEU A 222 -7.88 26.87 7.32
N ASN A 223 -8.84 27.43 6.58
CA ASN A 223 -8.56 28.00 5.26
C ASN A 223 -7.55 29.15 5.32
N SER A 224 -7.65 30.03 6.33
CA SER A 224 -6.67 31.11 6.52
C SER A 224 -5.28 30.58 6.88
N ILE A 225 -5.21 29.61 7.80
CA ILE A 225 -3.93 29.03 8.26
C ILE A 225 -3.23 28.28 7.12
N LEU A 226 -3.94 27.42 6.40
CA LEU A 226 -3.40 26.63 5.29
C LEU A 226 -2.89 27.55 4.16
N SER A 227 -3.64 28.60 3.84
CA SER A 227 -3.22 29.59 2.84
C SER A 227 -1.95 30.33 3.25
N ALA A 228 -1.88 30.81 4.50
CA ALA A 228 -0.69 31.49 5.01
C ALA A 228 0.53 30.55 5.06
N ALA A 229 0.35 29.32 5.54
CA ALA A 229 1.42 28.34 5.67
C ALA A 229 2.02 27.93 4.32
N ALA A 230 1.18 27.71 3.30
CA ALA A 230 1.62 27.40 1.94
C ALA A 230 2.51 28.54 1.38
N ASN A 231 2.11 29.80 1.57
CA ASN A 231 2.91 30.96 1.13
C ASN A 231 4.27 31.06 1.84
N MET A 232 4.35 30.62 3.09
CA MET A 232 5.59 30.62 3.88
C MET A 232 6.40 29.32 3.73
N SER A 233 5.94 28.36 2.91
CA SER A 233 6.54 27.02 2.80
C SER A 233 6.70 26.31 4.16
N SER A 234 5.77 26.56 5.07
CA SER A 234 5.76 26.02 6.44
C SER A 234 4.95 24.72 6.53
N ILE A 235 5.25 23.92 7.55
CA ILE A 235 4.49 22.71 7.87
C ILE A 235 3.30 23.10 8.74
N VAL A 236 2.10 22.65 8.39
CA VAL A 236 0.92 22.80 9.23
C VAL A 236 0.76 21.55 10.10
N PHE A 237 0.82 21.76 11.40
CA PHE A 237 0.62 20.74 12.41
C PHE A 237 -0.82 20.78 12.92
N PHE A 238 -1.51 19.65 12.84
CA PHE A 238 -2.83 19.44 13.40
C PHE A 238 -2.71 18.62 14.69
N PRO A 239 -2.78 19.23 15.88
CA PRO A 239 -2.92 18.49 17.13
C PRO A 239 -4.15 17.56 17.09
N PHE A 240 -4.19 16.55 17.96
CA PHE A 240 -5.33 15.66 18.04
C PHE A 240 -6.64 16.46 18.24
N GLY A 241 -7.70 16.04 17.58
CA GLY A 241 -8.98 16.74 17.65
C GLY A 241 -9.89 16.44 16.49
N VAL A 242 -11.13 16.92 16.62
CA VAL A 242 -12.15 16.86 15.57
C VAL A 242 -12.43 18.29 15.12
N TYR A 243 -11.95 18.65 13.94
CA TYR A 243 -12.12 19.96 13.34
C TYR A 243 -13.37 19.92 12.46
N MET A 244 -14.48 20.46 12.97
CA MET A 244 -15.75 20.48 12.26
C MET A 244 -15.69 21.53 11.15
N VAL A 245 -16.18 21.17 9.97
CA VAL A 245 -16.21 22.09 8.83
C VAL A 245 -17.57 22.09 8.16
N THR A 246 -18.12 23.27 7.89
CA THR A 246 -19.42 23.43 7.20
C THR A 246 -19.28 23.89 5.74
N ASP A 247 -18.06 24.29 5.35
CA ASP A 247 -17.67 24.59 3.98
C ASP A 247 -16.30 23.92 3.66
N SER A 248 -15.98 23.80 2.37
CA SER A 248 -14.77 23.21 1.83
C SER A 248 -13.50 23.83 2.44
N VAL A 249 -12.62 22.96 2.92
CA VAL A 249 -11.25 23.28 3.31
C VAL A 249 -10.34 23.13 2.10
N LYS A 250 -9.73 24.23 1.69
CA LYS A 250 -8.79 24.28 0.57
C LYS A 250 -7.37 24.07 1.10
N ILE A 251 -6.71 23.04 0.61
CA ILE A 251 -5.29 22.78 0.84
C ILE A 251 -4.53 23.24 -0.40
N PRO A 252 -3.86 24.40 -0.37
CA PRO A 252 -3.15 24.93 -1.54
C PRO A 252 -1.97 24.05 -1.95
N VAL A 253 -1.55 24.18 -3.21
CA VAL A 253 -0.26 23.64 -3.66
C VAL A 253 0.88 24.27 -2.84
N GLY A 254 1.90 23.47 -2.51
CA GLY A 254 2.98 23.82 -1.59
C GLY A 254 2.73 23.42 -0.13
N SER A 255 1.52 22.95 0.20
CA SER A 255 1.17 22.56 1.58
C SER A 255 1.91 21.31 2.04
N ARG A 256 2.36 21.33 3.29
CA ARG A 256 2.87 20.17 4.04
C ARG A 256 2.10 20.07 5.33
N ILE A 257 1.42 18.95 5.57
CA ILE A 257 0.48 18.78 6.68
C ILE A 257 0.85 17.52 7.48
N ILE A 258 0.85 17.65 8.80
CA ILE A 258 1.08 16.54 9.73
C ILE A 258 0.00 16.55 10.81
N GLY A 259 -0.73 15.44 10.94
CA GLY A 259 -1.62 15.19 12.06
C GLY A 259 -0.93 14.52 13.24
N GLN A 260 -1.45 14.76 14.44
CA GLN A 260 -1.00 14.12 15.68
C GLN A 260 -1.95 12.99 16.05
N ALA A 261 -1.59 11.77 15.65
CA ALA A 261 -2.29 10.52 15.95
C ALA A 261 -3.72 10.42 15.39
N TRP A 262 -4.66 11.23 15.87
CA TRP A 262 -6.09 11.15 15.52
C TRP A 262 -6.68 12.56 15.25
N SER A 263 -6.07 13.26 14.29
CA SER A 263 -6.50 14.58 13.84
C SER A 263 -7.49 14.43 12.69
N GLN A 264 -8.72 14.94 12.85
CA GLN A 264 -9.81 14.69 11.91
C GLN A 264 -10.38 15.99 11.35
N ILE A 265 -10.49 16.13 10.03
CA ILE A 265 -11.37 17.12 9.42
C ILE A 265 -12.70 16.43 9.12
N MET A 266 -13.77 16.94 9.72
CA MET A 266 -15.09 16.31 9.69
C MET A 266 -16.12 17.27 9.06
N GLY A 267 -16.55 16.96 7.84
CA GLY A 267 -17.53 17.76 7.12
C GLY A 267 -18.96 17.51 7.60
N THR A 268 -19.76 18.57 7.74
CA THR A 268 -21.16 18.51 8.14
C THR A 268 -21.98 19.67 7.56
N GLY A 269 -23.29 19.55 7.62
CA GLY A 269 -24.21 20.65 7.29
C GLY A 269 -24.73 20.65 5.84
N PRO A 270 -25.56 21.66 5.50
CA PRO A 270 -26.34 21.67 4.27
C PRO A 270 -25.53 21.62 2.99
N LYS A 271 -24.30 22.15 2.99
CA LYS A 271 -23.43 22.18 1.81
C LYS A 271 -23.10 20.78 1.28
N PHE A 272 -23.09 19.77 2.15
CA PHE A 272 -22.70 18.40 1.81
C PHE A 272 -23.91 17.45 1.71
N GLN A 273 -25.14 17.96 1.74
CA GLN A 273 -26.35 17.11 1.81
C GLN A 273 -26.86 16.64 0.44
N ASP A 274 -26.71 17.44 -0.60
CA ASP A 274 -27.33 17.19 -1.91
C ASP A 274 -26.49 16.27 -2.79
N ALA A 275 -26.94 15.02 -2.97
CA ALA A 275 -26.28 14.05 -3.85
C ALA A 275 -26.30 14.47 -5.34
N ASN A 276 -27.24 15.31 -5.76
CA ASN A 276 -27.31 15.82 -7.13
C ASN A 276 -26.38 17.02 -7.36
N SER A 277 -25.82 17.58 -6.29
CA SER A 277 -24.87 18.69 -6.34
C SER A 277 -23.72 18.45 -5.36
N PRO A 278 -22.88 17.42 -5.61
CA PRO A 278 -21.86 17.02 -4.66
C PRO A 278 -20.78 18.10 -4.50
N GLN A 279 -20.25 18.24 -3.28
CA GLN A 279 -19.27 19.25 -2.90
C GLN A 279 -18.08 18.63 -2.13
N PRO A 280 -16.85 19.08 -2.38
CA PRO A 280 -15.68 18.60 -1.67
C PRO A 280 -15.61 19.15 -0.24
N ILE A 281 -15.38 18.29 0.75
CA ILE A 281 -15.06 18.69 2.12
C ILE A 281 -13.62 19.20 2.17
N VAL A 282 -12.68 18.45 1.59
CA VAL A 282 -11.29 18.87 1.45
C VAL A 282 -10.91 18.89 -0.02
N GLN A 283 -10.47 20.05 -0.49
CA GLN A 283 -10.01 20.27 -1.86
C GLN A 283 -8.50 20.43 -1.86
N MET A 284 -7.78 19.47 -2.43
CA MET A 284 -6.31 19.43 -2.49
C MET A 284 -5.82 20.00 -3.81
N GLY A 285 -5.44 21.28 -3.78
CA GLY A 285 -5.10 22.08 -4.94
C GLY A 285 -6.31 22.44 -5.82
N SER A 286 -6.06 23.24 -6.85
CA SER A 286 -7.01 23.54 -7.92
C SER A 286 -6.63 22.78 -9.19
N VAL A 287 -7.60 22.57 -10.09
CA VAL A 287 -7.36 21.93 -11.39
C VAL A 287 -6.23 22.65 -12.13
N GLY A 288 -5.27 21.88 -12.63
CA GLY A 288 -4.09 22.38 -13.34
C GLY A 288 -2.95 22.87 -12.43
N ASN A 289 -3.09 22.77 -11.10
CA ASN A 289 -1.97 23.03 -10.20
C ASN A 289 -0.95 21.90 -10.27
N VAL A 290 0.32 22.27 -10.44
CA VAL A 290 1.47 21.35 -10.42
C VAL A 290 2.39 21.77 -9.28
N GLY A 291 2.78 20.85 -8.40
CA GLY A 291 3.67 21.16 -7.28
C GLY A 291 3.81 20.08 -6.23
N ILE A 292 4.07 20.54 -5.01
CA ILE A 292 4.26 19.70 -3.81
C ILE A 292 2.96 19.74 -2.99
N LEU A 293 2.47 18.60 -2.54
CA LEU A 293 1.38 18.53 -1.56
C LEU A 293 1.55 17.27 -0.73
N GLU A 294 1.92 17.43 0.54
CA GLU A 294 2.24 16.31 1.41
C GLU A 294 1.28 16.31 2.60
N VAL A 295 0.54 15.22 2.78
CA VAL A 295 -0.37 15.04 3.91
C VAL A 295 -0.02 13.78 4.68
N GLN A 296 0.07 13.90 6.00
CA GLN A 296 0.43 12.79 6.87
C GLN A 296 -0.50 12.69 8.07
N ASP A 297 -0.91 11.48 8.42
CA ASP A 297 -1.59 11.16 9.68
C ASP A 297 -2.85 12.00 9.96
N MET A 298 -3.62 12.29 8.90
CA MET A 298 -4.87 13.05 8.94
C MET A 298 -6.05 12.15 8.56
N LEU A 299 -7.15 12.23 9.31
CA LEU A 299 -8.40 11.57 8.95
C LEU A 299 -9.35 12.57 8.29
N PHE A 300 -10.03 12.12 7.24
CA PHE A 300 -11.04 12.89 6.53
C PHE A 300 -12.36 12.14 6.60
N THR A 301 -13.39 12.79 7.14
CA THR A 301 -14.65 12.10 7.46
C THR A 301 -15.84 13.05 7.43
N VAL A 302 -17.01 12.53 7.75
CA VAL A 302 -18.29 13.22 7.69
C VAL A 302 -19.06 13.06 9.00
N SER A 303 -19.99 13.97 9.25
CA SER A 303 -20.94 13.87 10.36
C SER A 303 -22.35 14.24 9.89
N GLY A 304 -23.31 13.35 10.18
CA GLY A 304 -24.71 13.53 9.83
C GLY A 304 -25.04 13.19 8.37
N PRO A 305 -26.20 13.65 7.87
CA PRO A 305 -26.61 13.39 6.49
C PRO A 305 -25.72 14.21 5.55
N THR A 306 -24.79 13.54 4.87
CA THR A 306 -23.85 14.18 3.94
C THR A 306 -23.80 13.43 2.60
N ALA A 307 -24.97 13.20 2.00
CA ALA A 307 -25.07 12.39 0.78
C ALA A 307 -24.40 13.02 -0.45
N GLY A 308 -24.14 14.33 -0.42
CA GLY A 308 -23.38 15.08 -1.42
C GLY A 308 -21.91 15.31 -1.06
N ALA A 309 -21.39 14.73 0.01
CA ALA A 309 -19.98 14.92 0.37
C ALA A 309 -19.04 14.17 -0.58
N ILE A 310 -18.11 14.90 -1.18
CA ILE A 310 -16.85 14.35 -1.69
C ILE A 310 -15.81 14.54 -0.58
N VAL A 311 -15.42 13.49 0.14
CA VAL A 311 -14.56 13.62 1.34
C VAL A 311 -13.23 14.28 1.00
N VAL A 312 -12.59 13.85 -0.08
CA VAL A 312 -11.39 14.50 -0.64
C VAL A 312 -11.49 14.57 -2.15
N GLU A 313 -11.24 15.77 -2.68
CA GLU A 313 -11.01 16.02 -4.09
C GLU A 313 -9.52 16.31 -4.30
N TRP A 314 -8.84 15.44 -5.05
CA TRP A 314 -7.41 15.57 -5.34
C TRP A 314 -7.20 16.13 -6.74
N ASN A 315 -6.75 17.38 -6.84
CA ASN A 315 -6.55 18.08 -8.12
C ASN A 315 -5.08 18.30 -8.47
N VAL A 316 -4.19 18.29 -7.48
CA VAL A 316 -2.78 18.62 -7.67
C VAL A 316 -2.06 17.52 -8.45
N GLN A 317 -1.29 17.93 -9.44
CA GLN A 317 -0.30 17.09 -10.10
C GLN A 317 1.07 17.30 -9.44
N GLU A 318 1.84 16.23 -9.30
CA GLU A 318 3.19 16.32 -8.75
C GLU A 318 4.14 17.12 -9.67
N SER A 319 4.98 17.99 -9.09
CA SER A 319 6.07 18.64 -9.84
C SER A 319 7.23 17.71 -10.15
N SER A 320 7.42 16.70 -9.31
CA SER A 320 8.37 15.60 -9.51
C SER A 320 7.87 14.37 -8.77
N GLN A 321 8.27 13.17 -9.22
CA GLN A 321 7.74 11.91 -8.71
C GLN A 321 7.77 11.83 -7.17
N GLY A 322 6.60 11.62 -6.55
CA GLY A 322 6.40 11.52 -5.11
C GLY A 322 6.26 12.84 -4.35
N THR A 323 6.24 14.01 -5.00
CA THR A 323 6.06 15.29 -4.29
C THR A 323 4.61 15.60 -3.93
N ALA A 324 3.65 14.86 -4.50
CA ALA A 324 2.25 14.96 -4.15
C ALA A 324 1.76 13.60 -3.65
N GLY A 325 1.42 13.50 -2.37
CA GLY A 325 0.99 12.22 -1.78
C GLY A 325 0.42 12.32 -0.37
N ILE A 326 -0.14 11.20 0.07
CA ILE A 326 -0.73 11.02 1.41
C ILE A 326 -0.10 9.80 2.07
N TRP A 327 0.32 9.94 3.32
CA TRP A 327 0.96 8.87 4.09
C TRP A 327 0.35 8.71 5.49
N GLY A 328 0.61 7.56 6.11
CA GLY A 328 0.24 7.29 7.50
C GLY A 328 -1.23 6.90 7.66
N LYS A 329 -1.78 7.13 8.87
CA LYS A 329 -3.18 6.81 9.17
C LYS A 329 -4.12 7.82 8.54
N SER A 330 -4.30 7.71 7.23
CA SER A 330 -5.27 8.50 6.49
C SER A 330 -6.49 7.66 6.19
N LEU A 331 -7.53 7.82 7.00
CA LEU A 331 -8.81 7.12 6.86
C LEU A 331 -9.80 8.04 6.13
N PHE A 332 -10.31 7.56 5.01
CA PHE A 332 -11.45 8.14 4.31
C PHE A 332 -12.66 7.28 4.67
N LEU A 333 -13.48 7.71 5.62
CA LEU A 333 -14.69 6.98 5.95
C LEU A 333 -15.80 7.38 4.97
N PHE A 334 -16.13 6.49 4.04
CA PHE A 334 -17.45 6.49 3.39
C PHE A 334 -18.27 5.33 3.94
N LEU A 335 -19.40 5.67 4.55
CA LEU A 335 -20.53 4.75 4.70
C LEU A 335 -21.62 5.21 3.73
N ARG A 336 -21.74 4.52 2.60
CA ARG A 336 -23.05 4.10 2.08
C ARG A 336 -22.90 2.77 1.36
N PRO A 337 -23.69 1.74 1.72
CA PRO A 337 -23.99 0.69 0.76
C PRO A 337 -24.69 1.39 -0.42
N LEU A 338 -24.21 1.14 -1.64
CA LEU A 338 -25.10 1.22 -2.78
C LEU A 338 -26.19 0.18 -2.51
N GLU A 339 -27.41 0.62 -2.18
CA GLU A 339 -28.55 -0.28 -2.35
C GLU A 339 -28.57 -0.72 -3.81
N PRO A 340 -28.85 -2.01 -4.08
CA PRO A 340 -28.85 -2.52 -5.43
C PRO A 340 -29.96 -1.83 -6.23
N GLU A 341 -29.59 -1.13 -7.31
CA GLU A 341 -30.56 -0.74 -8.32
C GLU A 341 -31.22 -2.00 -8.87
N SER A 342 -32.53 -2.10 -8.63
CA SER A 342 -33.51 -2.97 -9.31
C SER A 342 -33.05 -4.39 -9.64
N SER A 343 -33.53 -5.36 -8.85
CA SER A 343 -33.87 -6.67 -9.40
C SER A 343 -34.87 -6.46 -10.54
N SER A 344 -34.42 -6.64 -11.78
CA SER A 344 -35.34 -7.03 -12.85
C SER A 344 -35.93 -8.38 -12.47
N GLU A 345 -37.14 -8.35 -11.93
CA GLU A 345 -38.01 -9.51 -11.87
C GLU A 345 -38.11 -10.06 -13.29
N ILE A 346 -37.46 -11.20 -13.53
CA ILE A 346 -37.82 -12.06 -14.65
C ILE A 346 -39.23 -12.56 -14.31
N ASN A 347 -40.23 -11.91 -14.90
CA ASN A 347 -41.60 -12.39 -14.93
C ASN A 347 -41.62 -13.78 -15.59
N LEU A 348 -41.64 -14.82 -14.77
CA LEU A 348 -42.11 -16.14 -15.16
C LEU A 348 -43.44 -16.37 -14.46
N THR A 349 -44.52 -16.15 -15.20
CA THR A 349 -45.85 -16.68 -14.86
C THR A 349 -46.61 -16.98 -16.15
N PRO A 350 -47.53 -17.95 -16.14
CA PRO A 350 -47.47 -19.30 -15.56
C PRO A 350 -47.11 -20.38 -16.60
#